data_AF-A0A8H7LWA9-F1
#
_entry.id   AF-A0A8H7LWA9-F1
#
_cell.length_a   1.000
_cell.length_b   1.000
_cell.length_c   1.000
_cell.angle_alpha   90.00
_cell.angle_beta   90.00
_cell.angle_gamma   90.00
#
_symmetry.space_group_name_H-M   'P 1'
#
loop_
_entity.id
_entity.type
_entity.pdbx_description
1 polymer ?
#
loop_
_entity_poly.entity_id
_entity_poly.type
_entity_poly.pdbx_seq_one_letter_code
_entity_poly.pdbx_strand_id
1 'polypeptide(L)'
;MATSPKPSSTHPRDQVERNKRHAGSVQTLTMVGASVLSNPLPAQLLASIDELLQELDTLVAPSSSVPHDVTRNASSSITAQLRDHSRQLTNIVREAKQNSSEDRLMKDEAHLGLQNLLYERRHLEREIEKCRQFNSIYQEVPLHTLDEFMSISPEEARTEEILKDEHQLLLRRLNLELSERARLDTQKKQMIAEKERLLSENKKAESGLDALVGDLDNLSKACTTNLTQVYC
;
A
#
# COMPACT_ATOMS: atom_id res chain seq x y z
N MET A 1 1.47 28.63 15.24
CA MET A 1 0.11 28.15 15.54
C MET A 1 -0.03 26.79 14.89
N ALA A 2 -0.26 25.77 15.71
CA ALA A 2 -0.17 24.36 15.35
C ALA A 2 -1.34 23.91 14.45
N THR A 3 -1.04 23.25 13.35
CA THR A 3 -2.00 22.55 12.49
C THR A 3 -2.17 21.12 13.00
N SER A 4 -3.30 20.84 13.62
CA SER A 4 -3.70 19.49 14.02
C SER A 4 -4.02 18.62 12.78
N PRO A 5 -3.61 17.34 12.74
CA PRO A 5 -3.97 16.45 11.64
C PRO A 5 -5.42 15.94 11.81
N LYS A 6 -6.18 15.94 10.71
CA LYS A 6 -7.54 15.37 10.64
C LYS A 6 -7.52 13.86 10.91
N PRO A 7 -8.53 13.30 11.60
CA PRO A 7 -8.61 11.88 11.88
C PRO A 7 -8.96 11.10 10.62
N SER A 8 -8.21 10.03 10.35
CA SER A 8 -8.50 9.05 9.31
C SER A 8 -9.74 8.24 9.67
N SER A 9 -10.81 8.36 8.87
CA SER A 9 -12.01 7.53 9.00
C SER A 9 -11.69 6.11 8.55
N THR A 10 -11.31 5.25 9.50
CA THR A 10 -11.18 3.81 9.26
C THR A 10 -12.58 3.20 9.29
N HIS A 11 -13.00 2.66 8.16
CA HIS A 11 -14.31 2.04 7.99
C HIS A 11 -14.39 0.75 8.82
N PRO A 12 -15.48 0.46 9.56
CA PRO A 12 -15.56 -0.69 10.49
C PRO A 12 -15.37 -2.06 9.83
N ARG A 13 -15.55 -2.17 8.50
CA ARG A 13 -15.31 -3.40 7.73
C ARG A 13 -13.83 -3.79 7.65
N ASP A 14 -12.90 -2.83 7.74
CA ASP A 14 -11.46 -3.09 7.58
C ASP A 14 -10.80 -3.71 8.81
N GLN A 15 -11.40 -3.57 10.00
CA GLN A 15 -10.86 -4.16 11.24
C GLN A 15 -11.24 -5.64 11.38
N VAL A 16 -12.42 -6.03 10.91
CA VAL A 16 -12.92 -7.41 11.03
C VAL A 16 -12.20 -8.36 10.05
N GLU A 17 -11.76 -7.87 8.89
CA GLU A 17 -11.00 -8.69 7.94
C GLU A 17 -9.53 -8.88 8.31
N ARG A 18 -8.90 -7.91 9.00
CA ARG A 18 -7.50 -8.08 9.46
C ARG A 18 -7.36 -9.19 10.50
N ASN A 19 -8.36 -9.38 11.36
CA ASN A 19 -8.36 -10.44 12.37
C ASN A 19 -8.69 -11.83 11.82
N LYS A 20 -9.35 -11.94 10.66
CA LYS A 20 -9.67 -13.24 10.03
C LYS A 20 -8.56 -13.79 9.14
N ARG A 21 -7.69 -12.95 8.56
CA ARG A 21 -6.59 -13.40 7.70
C ARG A 21 -5.38 -13.98 8.45
N HIS A 22 -5.33 -13.84 9.78
CA HIS A 22 -4.28 -14.45 10.61
C HIS A 22 -4.56 -15.92 10.99
N ALA A 23 -5.70 -16.50 10.58
CA ALA A 23 -6.09 -17.86 10.95
C ALA A 23 -5.88 -18.90 9.83
N GLY A 24 -5.52 -18.49 8.61
CA GLY A 24 -5.39 -19.39 7.47
C GLY A 24 -3.95 -19.48 6.97
N SER A 25 -3.38 -20.68 7.05
CA SER A 25 -2.05 -21.03 6.53
C SER A 25 -0.85 -20.66 7.40
N VAL A 26 -0.92 -20.96 8.70
CA VAL A 26 0.28 -21.43 9.40
C VAL A 26 0.48 -22.88 8.94
N GLN A 27 1.13 -23.07 7.79
CA GLN A 27 1.76 -24.37 7.54
C GLN A 27 2.72 -24.56 8.71
N THR A 28 2.45 -25.58 9.50
CA THR A 28 3.32 -26.06 10.56
C THR A 28 4.67 -26.36 9.93
N LEU A 29 5.58 -25.38 10.00
CA LEU A 29 6.99 -25.62 9.81
C LEU A 29 7.41 -26.42 11.04
N THR A 30 7.30 -27.74 10.91
CA THR A 30 7.84 -28.67 11.88
C THR A 30 9.33 -28.39 11.93
N MET A 31 9.73 -27.56 12.89
CA MET A 31 11.13 -27.34 13.23
C MET A 31 11.66 -28.70 13.68
N VAL A 32 12.31 -29.41 12.77
CA VAL A 32 13.21 -30.53 13.10
C VAL A 32 14.45 -29.89 13.75
N GLY A 33 14.25 -29.35 14.95
CA GLY A 33 15.26 -28.62 15.72
C GLY A 33 15.53 -29.27 17.06
N ALA A 34 15.37 -30.60 17.15
CA ALA A 34 15.40 -31.33 18.41
C ALA A 34 16.58 -32.30 18.58
N SER A 35 17.58 -32.33 17.70
CA SER A 35 18.62 -33.37 17.76
C SER A 35 20.06 -32.89 18.02
N VAL A 36 20.34 -31.58 18.06
CA VAL A 36 21.75 -31.11 18.04
C VAL A 36 22.41 -31.03 19.42
N LEU A 37 21.67 -31.17 20.53
CA LEU A 37 22.26 -31.06 21.88
C LEU A 37 22.33 -32.36 22.69
N SER A 38 21.87 -33.48 22.15
CA SER A 38 21.98 -34.77 22.85
C SER A 38 22.44 -35.86 21.90
N ASN A 39 23.68 -35.75 21.42
CA ASN A 39 24.38 -36.96 21.00
C ASN A 39 25.04 -37.51 22.28
N PRO A 40 24.58 -38.63 22.87
CA PRO A 40 25.21 -39.23 24.06
C PRO A 40 26.50 -39.98 23.73
N LEU A 41 26.75 -40.22 22.44
CA LEU A 41 27.93 -40.92 21.90
C LEU A 41 29.29 -40.30 22.29
N PRO A 42 29.48 -38.96 22.29
CA PRO A 42 30.74 -38.34 22.68
C PRO A 42 31.06 -38.57 24.15
N ALA A 43 30.07 -38.54 25.04
CA ALA A 43 30.29 -38.69 26.47
C ALA A 43 30.76 -40.11 26.83
N GLN A 44 30.15 -41.13 26.22
CA GLN A 44 30.58 -42.52 26.42
C GLN A 44 31.96 -42.79 25.83
N LEU A 45 32.26 -42.22 24.65
CA LEU A 45 33.54 -42.37 24.00
C LEU A 45 34.68 -41.66 24.76
N LEU A 46 34.40 -40.48 25.30
CA LEU A 46 35.34 -39.74 26.16
C LEU A 46 35.61 -40.48 27.47
N ALA A 47 34.57 -41.04 28.11
CA ALA A 47 34.74 -41.86 29.31
C ALA A 47 35.61 -43.11 29.05
N SER A 48 35.43 -43.77 27.90
CA SER A 48 36.27 -44.91 27.51
C SER A 48 37.72 -44.52 27.20
N ILE A 49 37.96 -43.32 26.67
CA ILE A 49 39.32 -42.79 26.48
C ILE A 49 39.98 -42.54 27.83
N ASP A 50 39.26 -41.93 28.78
CA ASP A 50 39.77 -41.65 30.13
C ASP A 50 40.13 -42.95 30.88
N GLU A 51 39.31 -44.00 30.74
CA GLU A 51 39.60 -45.33 31.30
C GLU A 51 40.88 -45.94 30.70
N LEU A 52 41.07 -45.84 29.37
CA LEU A 52 42.27 -46.32 28.68
C LEU A 52 43.53 -45.52 29.07
N LEU A 53 43.41 -44.21 29.31
CA LEU A 53 44.50 -43.37 29.79
C LEU A 53 44.89 -43.73 31.22
N GLN A 54 43.91 -44.02 32.08
CA GLN A 54 44.15 -44.49 33.44
C GLN A 54 44.84 -45.87 33.46
N GLU A 55 44.42 -46.79 32.58
CA GLU A 55 45.08 -48.09 32.42
C GLU A 55 46.55 -47.93 31.97
N LEU A 56 46.82 -47.00 31.04
CA LEU A 56 48.17 -46.67 30.60
C LEU A 56 49.04 -46.11 31.75
N ASP A 57 48.50 -45.21 32.58
CA ASP A 57 49.19 -44.62 33.74
C ASP A 57 49.53 -45.68 34.81
N THR A 58 48.63 -46.63 35.06
CA THR A 58 48.91 -47.74 36.00
C THR A 58 50.02 -48.66 35.51
N LEU A 59 50.13 -48.83 34.19
CA LEU A 59 51.18 -49.64 33.56
C LEU A 59 52.57 -48.99 33.65
N VAL A 60 52.62 -47.66 33.63
CA VAL A 60 53.87 -46.86 33.68
C VAL A 60 54.32 -46.58 35.12
N ALA A 61 53.46 -46.82 36.12
CA ALA A 61 53.76 -46.57 37.53
C ALA A 61 54.99 -47.38 38.02
N PRO A 62 55.92 -46.76 38.78
CA PRO A 62 57.20 -47.37 39.18
C PRO A 62 57.09 -48.55 40.16
N SER A 63 55.89 -48.87 40.64
CA SER A 63 55.58 -49.99 41.53
C SER A 63 55.16 -51.26 40.81
N SER A 64 55.05 -51.26 39.47
CA SER A 64 54.59 -52.42 38.70
C SER A 64 55.77 -53.39 38.45
N SER A 65 55.74 -54.58 39.06
CA SER A 65 56.74 -55.64 38.81
C SER A 65 56.38 -56.50 37.58
N VAL A 66 55.85 -55.86 36.53
CA VAL A 66 55.28 -56.55 35.37
C VAL A 66 56.39 -56.86 34.35
N PRO A 67 56.46 -58.08 33.79
CA PRO A 67 57.43 -58.41 32.75
C PRO A 67 57.32 -57.49 31.52
N HIS A 68 58.46 -57.06 30.98
CA HIS A 68 58.53 -56.10 29.87
C HIS A 68 57.69 -56.47 28.64
N ASP A 69 57.59 -57.76 28.30
CA ASP A 69 56.81 -58.23 27.14
C ASP A 69 55.29 -58.02 27.35
N VAL A 70 54.81 -58.17 28.58
CA VAL A 70 53.40 -57.97 28.93
C VAL A 70 53.05 -56.48 28.86
N THR A 71 53.91 -55.61 29.40
CA THR A 71 53.75 -54.15 29.32
C THR A 71 53.78 -53.66 27.87
N ARG A 72 54.65 -54.22 27.03
CA ARG A 72 54.73 -53.89 25.59
C ARG A 72 53.46 -54.29 24.84
N ASN A 73 52.91 -55.48 25.11
CA ASN A 73 51.71 -55.95 24.43
C ASN A 73 50.47 -55.16 24.85
N ALA A 74 50.30 -54.92 26.17
CA ALA A 74 49.19 -54.12 26.70
C ALA A 74 49.24 -52.66 26.21
N SER A 75 50.40 -52.00 26.25
CA SER A 75 50.55 -50.64 25.70
C SER A 75 50.27 -50.56 24.20
N SER A 76 50.67 -51.57 23.43
CA SER A 76 50.36 -51.63 21.99
C SER A 76 48.85 -51.77 21.71
N SER A 77 48.14 -52.54 22.56
CA SER A 77 46.69 -52.71 22.47
C SER A 77 45.94 -51.42 22.84
N ILE A 78 46.30 -50.79 23.96
CA ILE A 78 45.72 -49.51 24.40
C ILE A 78 45.94 -48.43 23.33
N THR A 79 47.16 -48.35 22.77
CA THR A 79 47.47 -47.38 21.70
C THR A 79 46.65 -47.63 20.43
N ALA A 80 46.39 -48.89 20.08
CA ALA A 80 45.52 -49.21 18.94
C ALA A 80 44.08 -48.76 19.20
N GLN A 81 43.54 -49.04 20.39
CA GLN A 81 42.21 -48.62 20.78
C GLN A 81 42.06 -47.09 20.79
N LEU A 82 43.03 -46.36 21.34
CA LEU A 82 43.03 -44.89 21.33
C LEU A 82 43.04 -44.30 19.90
N ARG A 83 43.77 -44.93 18.97
CA ARG A 83 43.75 -44.51 17.55
C ARG A 83 42.39 -44.75 16.91
N ASP A 84 41.73 -45.85 17.23
CA ASP A 84 40.38 -46.14 16.72
C ASP A 84 39.36 -45.15 17.28
N HIS A 85 39.45 -44.81 18.57
CA HIS A 85 38.61 -43.80 19.21
C HIS A 85 38.84 -42.40 18.61
N SER A 86 40.10 -42.04 18.32
CA SER A 86 40.44 -40.78 17.64
C SER A 86 39.84 -40.69 16.23
N ARG A 87 39.81 -41.80 15.49
CA ARG A 87 39.12 -41.88 14.18
C ARG A 87 37.61 -41.71 14.33
N GLN A 88 37.01 -42.35 15.34
CA GLN A 88 35.58 -42.19 15.64
C GLN A 88 35.23 -40.74 15.97
N LEU A 89 36.00 -40.07 16.84
CA LEU A 89 35.82 -38.65 17.17
C LEU A 89 35.94 -37.76 15.93
N THR A 90 36.93 -38.02 15.07
CA THR A 90 37.13 -37.26 13.83
C THR A 90 35.93 -37.40 12.89
N ASN A 91 35.36 -38.61 12.78
CA ASN A 91 34.16 -38.86 11.99
C ASN A 91 32.94 -38.14 12.55
N ILE A 92 32.72 -38.19 13.87
CA ILE A 92 31.62 -37.49 14.55
C ILE A 92 31.73 -35.98 14.32
N VAL A 93 32.93 -35.40 14.47
CA VAL A 93 33.15 -33.97 14.23
C VAL A 93 32.90 -33.62 12.77
N ARG A 94 33.30 -34.48 11.83
CA ARG A 94 33.05 -34.27 10.40
C ARG A 94 31.55 -34.30 10.09
N GLU A 95 30.82 -35.24 10.65
CA GLU A 95 29.37 -35.37 10.49
C GLU A 95 28.63 -34.16 11.11
N ALA A 96 28.99 -33.76 12.32
CA ALA A 96 28.42 -32.57 12.96
C ALA A 96 28.66 -31.28 12.14
N LYS A 97 29.86 -31.14 11.55
CA LYS A 97 30.17 -30.03 10.64
C LYS A 97 29.32 -30.07 9.36
N GLN A 98 29.13 -31.26 8.80
CA GLN A 98 28.30 -31.44 7.61
C GLN A 98 26.84 -31.07 7.91
N ASN A 99 26.27 -31.65 8.97
CA ASN A 99 24.89 -31.38 9.39
C ASN A 99 24.67 -29.89 9.69
N SER A 100 25.60 -29.26 10.43
CA SER A 100 25.51 -27.82 10.69
C SER A 100 25.63 -26.96 9.42
N SER A 101 26.38 -27.41 8.41
CA SER A 101 26.45 -26.72 7.13
C SER A 101 25.16 -26.86 6.34
N GLU A 102 24.52 -28.04 6.36
CA GLU A 102 23.23 -28.28 5.71
C GLU A 102 22.11 -27.45 6.37
N ASP A 103 22.04 -27.45 7.70
CA ASP A 103 21.10 -26.61 8.46
C ASP A 103 21.27 -25.13 8.15
N ARG A 104 22.53 -24.67 8.01
CA ARG A 104 22.83 -23.29 7.62
C ARG A 104 22.30 -22.98 6.23
N LEU A 105 22.51 -23.87 5.25
CA LEU A 105 22.02 -23.68 3.89
C LEU A 105 20.49 -23.63 3.83
N MET A 106 19.81 -24.53 4.56
CA MET A 106 18.34 -24.53 4.65
C MET A 106 17.81 -23.23 5.25
N LYS A 107 18.48 -22.72 6.30
CA LYS A 107 18.13 -21.42 6.88
C LYS A 107 18.31 -20.28 5.89
N ASP A 108 19.42 -20.25 5.16
CA ASP A 108 19.72 -19.19 4.21
C ASP A 108 18.71 -19.19 3.05
N GLU A 109 18.31 -20.37 2.56
CA GLU A 109 17.25 -20.54 1.57
C GLU A 109 15.90 -20.02 2.08
N ALA A 110 15.50 -20.43 3.29
CA ALA A 110 14.26 -19.96 3.91
C ALA A 110 14.28 -18.43 4.13
N HIS A 111 15.42 -17.88 4.52
CA HIS A 111 15.59 -16.43 4.68
C HIS A 111 15.44 -15.70 3.34
N LEU A 112 16.02 -16.22 2.25
CA LEU A 112 15.83 -15.65 0.92
C LEU A 112 14.36 -15.70 0.49
N GLY A 113 13.68 -16.83 0.72
CA GLY A 113 12.24 -16.96 0.47
C GLY A 113 11.40 -15.93 1.23
N LEU A 114 11.71 -15.72 2.51
CA LEU A 114 11.07 -14.69 3.31
C LEU A 114 11.31 -13.29 2.74
N GLN A 115 12.55 -12.96 2.36
CA GLN A 115 12.85 -11.65 1.77
C GLN A 115 12.04 -11.42 0.49
N ASN A 116 11.95 -12.40 -0.41
CA ASN A 116 11.14 -12.31 -1.63
C ASN A 116 9.67 -11.97 -1.33
N LEU A 117 9.06 -12.67 -0.37
CA LEU A 117 7.68 -12.42 0.05
C LEU A 117 7.51 -11.03 0.68
N LEU A 118 8.48 -10.56 1.47
CA LEU A 118 8.45 -9.21 2.04
C LEU A 118 8.54 -8.13 0.96
N TYR A 119 9.33 -8.36 -0.09
CA TYR A 119 9.40 -7.47 -1.25
C TYR A 119 8.06 -7.44 -2.00
N GLU A 120 7.47 -8.60 -2.27
CA GLU A 120 6.18 -8.71 -2.93
C GLU A 120 5.08 -8.00 -2.12
N ARG A 121 5.00 -8.27 -0.81
CA ARG A 121 4.06 -7.58 0.10
C ARG A 121 4.22 -6.06 0.02
N ARG A 122 5.46 -5.55 0.14
CA ARG A 122 5.73 -4.10 0.08
C ARG A 122 5.40 -3.51 -1.30
N HIS A 123 5.57 -4.28 -2.37
CA HIS A 123 5.17 -3.83 -3.70
C HIS A 123 3.65 -3.73 -3.81
N LEU A 124 2.92 -4.76 -3.40
CA LEU A 124 1.46 -4.77 -3.40
C LEU A 124 0.88 -3.67 -2.50
N GLU A 125 1.44 -3.44 -1.32
CA GLU A 125 1.03 -2.35 -0.42
C GLU A 125 1.17 -0.97 -1.10
N ARG A 126 2.26 -0.75 -1.85
CA ARG A 126 2.46 0.49 -2.61
C ARG A 126 1.47 0.63 -3.77
N GLU A 127 1.20 -0.44 -4.51
CA GLU A 127 0.21 -0.40 -5.59
C GLU A 127 -1.21 -0.19 -5.05
N ILE A 128 -1.57 -0.82 -3.92
CA ILE A 128 -2.86 -0.58 -3.24
C ILE A 128 -2.99 0.88 -2.84
N GLU A 129 -1.94 1.46 -2.25
CA GLU A 129 -1.95 2.86 -1.83
C GLU A 129 -2.07 3.80 -3.04
N LYS A 130 -1.37 3.51 -4.13
CA LYS A 130 -1.52 4.24 -5.40
C LYS A 130 -2.94 4.17 -5.96
N CYS A 131 -3.58 2.99 -5.89
CA CYS A 131 -4.99 2.84 -6.30
C CYS A 131 -5.94 3.60 -5.37
N ARG A 132 -5.66 3.66 -4.06
CA ARG A 132 -6.48 4.41 -3.09
C ARG A 132 -6.35 5.92 -3.22
N GLN A 133 -5.16 6.40 -3.60
CA GLN A 133 -4.91 7.80 -3.88
C GLN A 133 -5.51 8.26 -5.22
N PHE A 134 -6.11 7.36 -5.99
CA PHE A 134 -6.87 7.74 -7.17
C PHE A 134 -8.07 8.59 -6.78
N ASN A 135 -7.93 9.89 -6.93
CA ASN A 135 -9.00 10.86 -6.81
C ASN A 135 -9.52 11.18 -8.22
N SER A 136 -10.82 11.00 -8.42
CA SER A 136 -11.48 11.29 -9.69
C SER A 136 -12.21 12.61 -9.59
N ILE A 137 -12.27 13.34 -10.71
CA ILE A 137 -12.84 14.69 -10.79
C ILE A 137 -14.25 14.76 -10.18
N TYR A 138 -15.07 13.70 -10.30
CA TYR A 138 -16.43 13.68 -9.77
C TYR A 138 -16.51 13.85 -8.24
N GLN A 139 -15.45 13.53 -7.49
CA GLN A 139 -15.41 13.61 -6.03
C GLN A 139 -15.33 15.06 -5.53
N GLU A 140 -14.85 15.98 -6.38
CA GLU A 140 -14.71 17.40 -6.07
C GLU A 140 -15.86 18.26 -6.62
N VAL A 141 -16.75 17.66 -7.42
CA VAL A 141 -17.87 18.38 -8.00
C VAL A 141 -18.85 18.76 -6.87
N PRO A 142 -19.23 20.04 -6.72
CA PRO A 142 -20.29 20.42 -5.81
C PRO A 142 -21.60 19.83 -6.32
N LEU A 143 -22.17 18.91 -5.57
CA LEU A 143 -23.46 18.29 -5.85
C LEU A 143 -24.52 18.88 -4.93
N HIS A 144 -25.75 18.93 -5.45
CA HIS A 144 -26.94 19.16 -4.64
C HIS A 144 -26.97 18.23 -3.43
N THR A 145 -27.45 18.75 -2.30
CA THR A 145 -27.64 17.97 -1.07
C THR A 145 -28.65 16.84 -1.30
N LEU A 146 -28.67 15.84 -0.41
CA LEU A 146 -29.62 14.73 -0.56
C LEU A 146 -31.07 15.22 -0.54
N ASP A 147 -31.40 16.18 0.31
CA ASP A 147 -32.75 16.73 0.41
C ASP A 147 -33.16 17.47 -0.87
N GLU A 148 -32.26 18.30 -1.41
CA GLU A 148 -32.48 18.99 -2.69
C GLU A 148 -32.64 17.99 -3.85
N PHE A 149 -31.78 16.96 -3.91
CA PHE A 149 -31.90 15.88 -4.89
C PHE A 149 -33.26 15.20 -4.78
N MET A 150 -33.72 14.88 -3.58
CA MET A 150 -35.03 14.26 -3.37
C MET A 150 -36.18 15.16 -3.82
N SER A 151 -36.02 16.48 -3.78
CA SER A 151 -37.07 17.42 -4.21
C SER A 151 -37.11 17.69 -5.71
N ILE A 152 -35.95 17.77 -6.37
CA ILE A 152 -35.82 18.21 -7.78
C ILE A 152 -35.76 17.01 -8.74
N SER A 153 -35.28 15.86 -8.26
CA SER A 153 -35.06 14.69 -9.11
C SER A 153 -36.39 14.05 -9.56
N PRO A 154 -36.47 13.49 -10.78
CA PRO A 154 -37.64 12.72 -11.23
C PRO A 154 -37.95 11.51 -10.33
N GLU A 155 -39.18 10.99 -10.35
CA GLU A 155 -39.54 9.81 -9.55
C GLU A 155 -38.78 8.55 -9.99
N GLU A 156 -38.48 8.43 -11.28
CA GLU A 156 -37.73 7.28 -11.85
C GLU A 156 -36.28 7.22 -11.35
N ALA A 157 -35.75 8.34 -10.85
CA ALA A 157 -34.41 8.42 -10.29
C ALA A 157 -34.38 8.25 -8.76
N ARG A 158 -35.54 8.08 -8.11
CA ARG A 158 -35.72 7.98 -6.65
C ARG A 158 -36.33 6.65 -6.20
N THR A 159 -36.31 5.62 -7.05
CA THR A 159 -36.77 4.27 -6.69
C THR A 159 -36.03 3.72 -5.48
N GLU A 160 -36.70 2.98 -4.61
CA GLU A 160 -36.10 2.42 -3.39
C GLU A 160 -34.82 1.59 -3.64
N GLU A 161 -34.77 0.86 -4.75
CA GLU A 161 -33.60 0.06 -5.14
C GLU A 161 -32.37 0.95 -5.39
N ILE A 162 -32.58 2.10 -6.05
CA ILE A 162 -31.53 3.09 -6.33
C ILE A 162 -31.10 3.78 -5.04
N LEU A 163 -32.03 4.08 -4.14
CA LEU A 163 -31.71 4.74 -2.87
C LEU A 163 -30.93 3.84 -1.90
N LYS A 164 -31.10 2.52 -2.01
CA LYS A 164 -30.37 1.53 -1.19
C LYS A 164 -28.94 1.29 -1.68
N ASP A 165 -28.67 1.45 -2.97
CA ASP A 165 -27.33 1.31 -3.57
C ASP A 165 -26.62 2.67 -3.68
N GLU A 166 -25.61 2.89 -2.85
CA GLU A 166 -24.81 4.13 -2.82
C GLU A 166 -24.21 4.50 -4.17
N HIS A 167 -23.76 3.52 -4.95
CA HIS A 167 -23.15 3.77 -6.25
C HIS A 167 -24.19 4.22 -7.27
N GLN A 168 -25.35 3.57 -7.31
CA GLN A 168 -26.46 3.96 -8.18
C GLN A 168 -26.99 5.34 -7.81
N LEU A 169 -27.15 5.62 -6.52
CA LEU A 169 -27.55 6.93 -6.02
C LEU A 169 -26.57 8.03 -6.49
N LEU A 170 -25.26 7.79 -6.35
CA LEU A 170 -24.24 8.75 -6.79
C LEU A 170 -24.32 9.01 -8.30
N LEU A 171 -24.49 7.97 -9.12
CA LEU A 171 -24.67 8.11 -10.57
C LEU A 171 -25.91 8.95 -10.91
N ARG A 172 -27.03 8.74 -10.21
CA ARG A 172 -28.24 9.56 -10.43
C ARG A 172 -28.03 11.01 -10.03
N ARG A 173 -27.35 11.28 -8.92
CA ARG A 173 -26.99 12.64 -8.48
C ARG A 173 -26.09 13.35 -9.49
N LEU A 174 -25.09 12.66 -10.04
CA LEU A 174 -24.21 13.21 -11.08
C LEU A 174 -24.95 13.51 -12.38
N ASN A 175 -25.87 12.63 -12.79
CA ASN A 175 -26.68 12.86 -13.99
C ASN A 175 -27.63 14.06 -13.83
N LEU A 176 -28.25 14.21 -12.64
CA LEU A 176 -29.07 15.38 -12.35
C LEU A 176 -28.24 16.66 -12.45
N GLU A 177 -27.07 16.70 -11.79
CA GLU A 177 -26.16 17.84 -11.84
C GLU A 177 -25.76 18.20 -13.28
N LEU A 178 -25.45 17.19 -14.10
CA LEU A 178 -25.12 17.38 -15.51
C LEU A 178 -26.29 18.00 -16.29
N SER A 179 -27.52 17.50 -16.08
CA SER A 179 -28.71 18.04 -16.74
C SER A 179 -29.01 19.48 -16.31
N GLU A 180 -28.84 19.80 -15.03
CA GLU A 180 -29.06 21.16 -14.51
C GLU A 180 -28.02 22.13 -15.04
N ARG A 181 -26.74 21.74 -15.10
CA ARG A 181 -25.69 22.57 -15.71
C ARG A 181 -25.93 22.81 -17.19
N ALA A 182 -26.37 21.80 -17.94
CA ALA A 182 -26.70 21.95 -19.35
C ALA A 182 -27.89 22.90 -19.56
N ARG A 183 -28.92 22.80 -18.71
CA ARG A 183 -30.08 23.70 -18.71
C ARG A 183 -29.67 25.15 -18.42
N LEU A 184 -28.87 25.37 -17.38
CA LEU A 184 -28.38 26.70 -16.97
C LEU A 184 -27.46 27.31 -18.03
N ASP A 185 -26.58 26.53 -18.66
CA ASP A 185 -25.72 27.02 -19.75
C ASP A 185 -26.53 27.44 -20.98
N THR A 186 -27.59 26.69 -21.31
CA THR A 186 -28.51 27.05 -22.39
C THR A 186 -29.25 28.35 -22.09
N GLN A 187 -29.80 28.50 -20.87
CA GLN A 187 -30.45 29.73 -20.44
C GLN A 187 -29.49 30.91 -20.44
N LYS A 188 -28.26 30.72 -19.95
CA LYS A 188 -27.21 31.76 -19.98
C LYS A 188 -26.93 32.22 -21.40
N LYS A 189 -26.78 31.30 -22.36
CA LYS A 189 -26.55 31.62 -23.78
C LYS A 189 -27.73 32.41 -24.37
N GLN A 190 -28.97 32.01 -24.08
CA GLN A 190 -30.16 32.75 -24.51
C GLN A 190 -30.19 34.16 -23.95
N MET A 191 -29.92 34.33 -22.65
CA MET A 191 -29.90 35.65 -22.00
C MET A 191 -28.77 36.54 -22.52
N ILE A 192 -27.61 35.98 -22.86
CA ILE A 192 -26.51 36.71 -23.49
C ILE A 192 -26.91 37.18 -24.88
N ALA A 193 -27.49 36.30 -25.70
CA ALA A 193 -27.95 36.66 -27.05
C ALA A 193 -29.03 37.76 -27.00
N GLU A 194 -29.97 37.67 -26.06
CA GLU A 194 -31.01 38.68 -25.87
C GLU A 194 -30.44 40.02 -25.40
N LYS A 195 -29.47 39.99 -24.47
CA LYS A 195 -28.73 41.19 -24.06
C LYS A 195 -28.02 41.84 -25.25
N GLU A 196 -27.35 41.06 -26.08
CA GLU A 196 -26.64 41.58 -27.27
C GLU A 196 -27.62 42.18 -28.29
N ARG A 197 -28.78 41.54 -28.50
CA ARG A 197 -29.86 42.05 -29.34
C ARG A 197 -30.35 43.42 -28.85
N LEU A 198 -30.69 43.52 -27.56
CA LEU A 198 -31.16 44.76 -26.94
C LEU A 198 -30.10 45.88 -26.98
N LEU A 199 -28.82 45.55 -26.75
CA LEU A 199 -27.73 46.52 -26.88
C LEU A 199 -27.59 47.04 -28.32
N SER A 200 -27.76 46.17 -29.32
CA SER A 200 -27.74 46.59 -30.73
C SER A 200 -28.93 47.51 -31.06
N GLU A 201 -30.12 47.20 -30.55
CA GLU A 201 -31.33 48.02 -30.73
C GLU A 201 -31.21 49.39 -30.05
N ASN A 202 -30.71 49.43 -28.81
CA ASN A 202 -30.43 50.69 -28.12
C ASN A 202 -29.42 51.54 -28.89
N LYS A 203 -28.32 50.95 -29.38
CA LYS A 203 -27.32 51.69 -30.17
C LYS A 203 -27.92 52.26 -31.46
N LYS A 204 -28.81 51.52 -32.13
CA LYS A 204 -29.54 52.02 -33.32
C LYS A 204 -30.47 53.18 -32.95
N ALA A 205 -31.23 53.05 -31.86
CA ALA A 205 -32.12 54.09 -31.37
C ALA A 205 -31.33 55.36 -30.96
N GLU A 206 -30.22 55.22 -30.25
CA GLU A 206 -29.29 56.32 -29.91
C GLU A 206 -28.81 57.03 -31.17
N SER A 207 -28.28 56.30 -32.16
CA SER A 207 -27.83 56.92 -33.43
C SER A 207 -28.97 57.60 -34.21
N GLY A 208 -30.20 57.08 -34.11
CA GLY A 208 -31.38 57.68 -34.71
C GLY A 208 -31.83 58.96 -33.99
N LEU A 209 -31.74 58.98 -32.65
CA LEU A 209 -32.00 60.19 -31.85
C LEU A 209 -30.96 61.26 -32.14
N ASP A 210 -29.67 60.91 -32.20
CA ASP A 210 -28.59 61.85 -32.55
C ASP A 210 -28.80 62.47 -33.93
N ALA A 211 -29.25 61.67 -34.91
CA ALA A 211 -29.59 62.16 -36.24
C ALA A 211 -30.77 63.15 -36.21
N LEU A 212 -31.85 62.81 -35.49
CA LEU A 212 -33.01 63.68 -35.34
C LEU A 212 -32.68 64.99 -34.61
N VAL A 213 -31.82 64.94 -33.59
CA VAL A 213 -31.30 66.13 -32.91
C VAL A 213 -30.53 67.01 -33.89
N GLY A 214 -29.68 66.41 -34.74
CA GLY A 214 -28.99 67.12 -35.82
C GLY A 214 -29.94 67.80 -36.80
N ASP A 215 -31.01 67.11 -37.22
CA ASP A 215 -32.04 67.66 -38.13
C ASP A 215 -32.81 68.83 -37.49
N LEU A 216 -33.16 68.72 -36.20
CA LEU A 216 -33.82 69.80 -35.45
C LEU A 216 -32.92 71.02 -35.30
N ASP A 217 -31.63 70.83 -35.03
CA ASP A 217 -30.65 71.92 -34.98
C ASP A 217 -30.52 72.62 -36.33
N ASN A 218 -30.52 71.86 -37.42
CA ASN A 218 -30.49 72.42 -38.78
C ASN A 218 -31.76 73.20 -39.09
N LEU A 219 -32.93 72.69 -38.71
CA LEU A 219 -34.21 73.39 -38.88
C LEU A 219 -34.28 74.68 -38.05
N SER A 220 -33.81 74.63 -36.80
CA SER A 220 -33.72 75.79 -35.90
C SER A 220 -32.83 76.89 -36.50
N LYS A 221 -31.65 76.52 -37.03
CA LYS A 221 -30.76 77.44 -37.77
C LYS A 221 -31.46 78.02 -39.01
N ALA A 222 -32.13 77.21 -39.82
CA ALA A 222 -32.83 77.68 -41.01
C ALA A 222 -34.00 78.63 -40.68
N CYS A 223 -34.72 78.39 -39.58
CA CYS A 223 -35.83 79.24 -39.15
C CYS A 223 -35.32 80.58 -38.61
N THR A 224 -34.24 80.57 -37.81
CA THR A 224 -33.60 81.80 -37.30
C THR A 224 -32.97 82.63 -38.42
N THR A 225 -32.36 82.02 -39.45
CA THR A 225 -31.84 82.74 -40.63
C THR A 225 -32.96 83.37 -41.47
N ASN A 226 -34.08 82.67 -41.67
CA ASN A 226 -35.21 83.23 -42.41
C ASN A 226 -35.86 84.38 -41.63
N LEU A 227 -36.02 84.25 -40.30
CA LEU A 227 -36.51 85.35 -39.46
C LEU A 227 -35.58 86.58 -39.52
N THR A 228 -34.25 86.38 -39.51
CA THR A 228 -33.31 87.51 -39.67
C THR A 228 -33.31 88.12 -41.08
N GLN A 229 -33.69 87.38 -42.12
CA GLN A 229 -33.89 87.90 -43.49
C GLN A 229 -35.24 88.59 -43.71
N VAL A 230 -36.26 88.31 -42.90
CA VAL A 230 -37.59 88.93 -43.02
C VAL A 230 -37.72 90.20 -42.17
N TYR A 231 -36.91 90.34 -41.12
CA TYR A 231 -36.94 91.49 -40.19
C TYR A 231 -35.77 92.49 -40.35
N CYS A 232 -34.92 92.31 -41.38
CA CYS A 232 -33.91 93.27 -41.85
C CYS A 232 -34.22 93.68 -43.30
#